data_AF-A0A7S0WZY0-F1
#
_entry.id   AF-A0A7S0WZY0-F1
#
_cell.length_a   1.000
_cell.length_b   1.000
_cell.length_c   1.000
_cell.angle_alpha   90.00
_cell.angle_beta   90.00
_cell.angle_gamma   90.00
#
_symmetry.space_group_name_H-M   'P 1'
#
loop_
_entity.id
_entity.type
_entity.pdbx_description
1 polymer ?
#
loop_
_entity_poly.entity_id
_entity_poly.type
_entity_poly.pdbx_seq_one_letter_code
_entity_poly.pdbx_strand_id
1 'polypeptide(L)'
;EGKAYSQLKQGQPVLSASGALVTPDMCVTPDRPGRRVLVMGNTPVAPPPGSAVYEAAAGADVVVTGAVAPSAVIQAHLKAAEALAGMGGSKAAGDGAVVGGVGVMSAEAAGQMAAQLGAETLLLGRFHTRLNREAAPPSKDPLAAAAAEEARAAAGQAARPADA
;
A
#
# COMPACT_ATOMS: atom_id res chain seq x y z
N GLU A 1 -0.77 25.11 29.58
CA GLU A 1 -0.30 23.96 30.40
C GLU A 1 0.67 24.45 31.46
N GLY A 2 0.71 23.83 32.64
CA GLY A 2 1.59 24.24 33.75
C GLY A 2 2.99 23.61 33.66
N LYS A 3 4.00 24.26 34.27
CA LYS A 3 5.41 23.80 34.26
C LYS A 3 5.59 22.34 34.66
N ALA A 4 4.89 21.89 35.70
CA ALA A 4 4.96 20.51 36.19
C ALA A 4 4.45 19.48 35.16
N TYR A 5 3.43 19.85 34.38
CA TYR A 5 2.87 18.98 33.35
C TYR A 5 3.85 18.77 32.18
N SER A 6 4.51 19.85 31.73
CA SER A 6 5.53 19.76 30.68
C SER A 6 6.75 18.96 31.13
N GLN A 7 7.16 19.09 32.40
CA GLN A 7 8.25 18.30 32.98
C GLN A 7 7.92 16.79 32.97
N LEU A 8 6.72 16.40 33.41
CA LEU A 8 6.28 15.00 33.38
C LEU A 8 6.25 14.43 31.96
N LYS A 9 5.74 15.20 30.98
CA LYS A 9 5.75 14.79 29.56
C LYS A 9 7.15 14.60 28.99
N GLN A 10 8.16 15.26 29.54
CA GLN A 10 9.56 15.16 29.13
C GLN A 10 10.33 14.10 29.92
N GLY A 11 9.64 13.24 30.68
CA GLY A 11 10.27 12.20 31.48
C GLY A 11 10.93 12.73 32.76
N GLN A 12 10.66 13.98 33.17
CA GLN A 12 11.23 14.56 34.38
C GLN A 12 10.25 14.41 35.56
N PRO A 13 10.71 13.97 36.74
CA PRO A 13 9.87 13.93 37.93
C PRO A 13 9.62 15.34 38.48
N VAL A 14 8.54 15.48 39.25
CA VAL A 14 8.16 16.76 39.88
C VAL A 14 7.69 16.56 41.32
N LEU A 15 7.96 17.54 42.17
CA LEU A 15 7.38 17.60 43.51
C LEU A 15 5.98 18.20 43.43
N SER A 16 5.00 17.51 44.02
CA SER A 16 3.64 18.01 44.20
C SER A 16 3.59 19.12 45.25
N ALA A 17 2.45 19.82 45.34
CA ALA A 17 2.20 20.80 46.38
C ALA A 17 2.23 20.21 47.81
N SER A 18 2.03 18.90 47.96
CA SER A 18 2.14 18.18 49.23
C SER A 18 3.55 17.68 49.52
N GLY A 19 4.53 17.97 48.66
CA GLY A 19 5.91 17.49 48.77
C GLY A 19 6.12 16.05 48.29
N ALA A 20 5.11 15.41 47.70
CA ALA A 20 5.24 14.07 47.14
C ALA A 20 5.98 14.11 45.79
N LEU A 21 6.90 13.17 45.56
CA LEU A 21 7.53 12.99 44.26
C LEU A 21 6.57 12.28 43.30
N VAL A 22 6.27 12.92 42.17
CA VAL A 22 5.47 12.37 41.08
C VAL A 22 6.40 12.05 39.92
N THR A 23 6.45 10.79 39.51
CA THR A 23 7.27 10.33 38.37
C THR A 23 6.42 10.18 37.10
N PRO A 24 7.03 10.29 35.90
CA PRO A 24 6.31 10.20 34.63
C PRO A 24 5.47 8.93 34.48
N ASP A 25 5.98 7.78 34.90
CA ASP A 25 5.31 6.48 34.81
C ASP A 25 4.02 6.39 35.63
N MET A 26 3.83 7.27 36.62
CA MET A 26 2.59 7.36 37.40
C MET A 26 1.45 8.05 36.64
N CYS A 27 1.75 8.81 35.58
CA CYS A 27 0.80 9.73 34.95
C CYS A 27 0.81 9.69 33.41
N VAL A 28 1.89 9.21 32.80
CA VAL A 28 2.07 9.13 31.35
C VAL A 28 1.78 7.71 30.92
N THR A 29 0.84 7.55 29.99
CA THR A 29 0.55 6.25 29.39
C THR A 29 1.73 5.76 28.53
N PRO A 30 1.86 4.45 28.28
CA PRO A 30 2.86 3.94 27.34
C PRO A 30 2.83 4.66 25.99
N ASP A 31 4.00 4.72 25.34
CA ASP A 31 4.14 5.31 24.02
C ASP A 31 3.19 4.65 23.03
N ARG A 32 2.52 5.48 22.23
CA ARG A 32 1.69 5.02 21.14
C ARG A 32 2.56 4.97 19.88
N PRO A 33 2.74 3.79 19.25
CA PRO A 33 3.50 3.72 18.01
C PRO A 33 2.86 4.61 16.94
N GLY A 34 3.70 5.32 16.19
CA GLY A 34 3.25 6.14 15.07
C GLY A 34 2.70 5.29 13.94
N ARG A 35 1.76 5.85 13.17
CA ARG A 35 1.23 5.19 11.97
C ARG A 35 2.22 5.29 10.81
N ARG A 36 2.31 4.22 10.03
CA ARG A 36 3.20 4.07 8.87
C ARG A 36 2.36 3.92 7.60
N VAL A 37 2.61 4.82 6.65
CA VAL A 37 1.92 4.82 5.35
C VAL A 37 2.97 4.67 4.25
N LEU A 38 2.84 3.65 3.42
CA LEU A 38 3.61 3.50 2.19
C LEU A 38 2.84 4.14 1.03
N VAL A 39 3.45 5.10 0.35
CA VAL A 39 2.89 5.68 -0.87
C VAL A 39 3.79 5.32 -2.04
N MET A 40 3.26 4.51 -2.95
CA MET A 40 3.98 4.04 -4.12
C MET A 40 3.70 4.90 -5.35
N GLY A 41 4.74 5.06 -6.17
CA GLY A 41 4.65 5.64 -7.51
C GLY A 41 3.96 4.71 -8.51
N ASN A 42 4.12 5.01 -9.80
CA ASN A 42 3.72 4.07 -10.86
C ASN A 42 4.82 3.02 -11.03
N THR A 43 4.74 1.95 -10.25
CA THR A 43 5.67 0.83 -10.30
C THR A 43 4.95 -0.37 -10.88
N PRO A 44 5.38 -0.90 -12.04
CA PRO A 44 4.71 -2.06 -12.64
C PRO A 44 4.95 -3.36 -11.86
N VAL A 45 5.94 -3.37 -10.96
CA VAL A 45 6.33 -4.55 -10.18
C VAL A 45 6.34 -4.19 -8.70
N ALA A 46 5.87 -5.11 -7.87
CA ALA A 46 6.07 -5.03 -6.43
C ALA A 46 7.57 -5.09 -6.10
N PRO A 47 8.05 -4.37 -5.06
CA PRO A 47 9.41 -4.54 -4.59
C PRO A 47 9.61 -6.00 -4.13
N PRO A 48 10.68 -6.68 -4.55
CA PRO A 48 10.89 -8.07 -4.17
C PRO A 48 11.15 -8.18 -2.65
N PRO A 49 10.72 -9.29 -2.01
CA PRO A 49 11.06 -9.57 -0.63
C PRO A 49 12.58 -9.47 -0.38
N GLY A 50 12.97 -8.87 0.74
CA GLY A 50 14.37 -8.62 1.10
C GLY A 50 15.02 -7.42 0.40
N SER A 51 14.31 -6.69 -0.47
CA SER A 51 14.81 -5.41 -0.98
C SER A 51 14.71 -4.31 0.07
N ALA A 52 15.58 -3.30 0.00
CA ALA A 52 15.56 -2.17 0.95
C ALA A 52 14.20 -1.44 1.00
N VAL A 53 13.49 -1.38 -0.13
CA VAL A 53 12.14 -0.80 -0.21
C VAL A 53 11.12 -1.67 0.51
N TYR A 54 11.21 -3.00 0.34
CA TYR A 54 10.35 -3.96 1.03
C TYR A 54 10.57 -3.88 2.55
N GLU A 55 11.82 -3.93 3.02
CA GLU A 55 12.16 -3.86 4.44
C GLU A 55 11.72 -2.54 5.08
N ALA A 56 11.90 -1.42 4.37
CA ALA A 56 11.44 -0.11 4.86
C ALA A 56 9.91 0.00 4.95
N ALA A 57 9.19 -0.76 4.11
CA ALA A 57 7.73 -0.78 4.04
C ALA A 57 7.07 -1.84 4.92
N ALA A 58 7.82 -2.83 5.41
CA ALA A 58 7.29 -3.92 6.22
C ALA A 58 6.64 -3.38 7.50
N GLY A 59 5.40 -3.81 7.78
CA GLY A 59 4.59 -3.33 8.89
C GLY A 59 4.01 -1.93 8.67
N ALA A 60 3.77 -1.53 7.42
CA ALA A 60 2.96 -0.35 7.12
C ALA A 60 1.50 -0.59 7.52
N ASP A 61 0.83 0.37 8.15
CA ASP A 61 -0.61 0.26 8.40
C ASP A 61 -1.41 0.39 7.09
N VAL A 62 -0.95 1.27 6.20
CA VAL A 62 -1.61 1.59 4.94
C VAL A 62 -0.62 1.55 3.79
N VAL A 63 -0.98 0.84 2.72
CA VAL A 63 -0.28 0.85 1.43
C VAL A 63 -1.14 1.56 0.40
N VAL A 64 -0.60 2.57 -0.27
CA VAL A 64 -1.23 3.29 -1.38
C VAL A 64 -0.45 2.98 -2.65
N THR A 65 -1.09 2.37 -3.63
CA THR A 65 -0.48 2.07 -4.92
C THR A 65 -1.25 2.69 -6.07
N GLY A 66 -0.54 3.12 -7.12
CA GLY A 66 -1.10 3.81 -8.28
C GLY A 66 -0.93 3.02 -9.57
N ALA A 67 -1.76 3.32 -10.57
CA ALA A 67 -1.74 2.68 -11.88
C ALA A 67 -1.95 1.18 -11.77
N VAL A 68 -3.08 0.81 -11.15
CA VAL A 68 -3.50 -0.58 -11.00
C VAL A 68 -4.61 -0.91 -11.99
N ALA A 69 -4.56 -2.10 -12.56
CA ALA A 69 -5.64 -2.64 -13.38
C ALA A 69 -5.85 -4.14 -13.10
N PRO A 70 -7.04 -4.70 -13.41
CA PRO A 70 -7.24 -6.13 -13.34
C PRO A 70 -6.26 -6.88 -14.26
N SER A 71 -5.79 -8.06 -13.85
CA SER A 71 -4.82 -8.84 -14.63
C SER A 71 -5.32 -9.15 -16.04
N ALA A 72 -6.61 -9.44 -16.20
CA ALA A 72 -7.22 -9.69 -17.51
C ALA A 72 -7.11 -8.49 -18.47
N VAL A 73 -7.22 -7.26 -17.95
CA VAL A 73 -7.08 -6.03 -18.75
C VAL A 73 -5.65 -5.84 -19.21
N ILE A 74 -4.69 -6.09 -18.32
CA ILE A 74 -3.25 -6.05 -18.63
C ILE A 74 -2.93 -7.05 -19.74
N GLN A 75 -3.41 -8.30 -19.62
CA GLN A 75 -3.19 -9.35 -20.60
C GLN A 75 -3.82 -9.03 -21.96
N ALA A 76 -5.04 -8.48 -21.98
CA ALA A 76 -5.67 -8.05 -23.23
C ALA A 76 -4.87 -6.95 -23.94
N HIS A 77 -4.30 -6.01 -23.18
CA HIS A 77 -3.46 -4.94 -23.74
C HIS A 77 -2.12 -5.45 -24.27
N LEU A 78 -1.51 -6.41 -23.58
CA LEU A 78 -0.29 -7.07 -24.05
C LEU A 78 -0.56 -7.80 -25.37
N LYS A 79 -1.63 -8.62 -25.44
CA LYS A 79 -2.03 -9.32 -26.67
C LYS A 79 -2.35 -8.37 -27.82
N ALA A 80 -3.05 -7.27 -27.56
CA ALA A 80 -3.35 -6.27 -28.57
C ALA A 80 -2.07 -5.59 -29.08
N ALA A 81 -1.13 -5.29 -28.19
CA ALA A 81 0.16 -4.71 -28.57
C ALA A 81 1.04 -5.68 -29.36
N GLU A 82 1.02 -6.98 -29.02
CA GLU A 82 1.71 -8.04 -29.78
C GLU A 82 1.11 -8.20 -31.18
N ALA A 83 -0.22 -8.17 -31.32
CA ALA A 83 -0.89 -8.20 -32.61
C ALA A 83 -0.60 -6.96 -33.47
N LEU A 84 -0.30 -5.82 -32.82
CA LEU A 84 0.10 -4.57 -33.46
C LEU A 84 1.62 -4.42 -33.62
N ALA A 85 2.41 -5.46 -33.31
CA ALA A 85 3.88 -5.41 -33.22
C ALA A 85 4.63 -5.31 -34.57
N GLY A 86 4.18 -4.40 -35.43
CA GLY A 86 5.05 -3.54 -36.23
C GLY A 86 5.40 -2.21 -35.56
N MET A 87 4.77 -1.86 -34.42
CA MET A 87 5.02 -0.60 -33.70
C MET A 87 5.13 -0.85 -32.19
N GLY A 88 6.34 -0.67 -31.63
CA GLY A 88 6.62 -0.92 -30.21
C GLY A 88 5.78 -0.08 -29.25
N GLY A 89 5.41 -0.65 -28.09
CA GLY A 89 4.65 0.12 -27.10
C GLY A 89 4.22 -0.58 -25.81
N SER A 90 4.27 -1.92 -25.74
CA SER A 90 3.96 -2.65 -24.51
C SER A 90 4.97 -3.75 -24.22
N LYS A 91 5.42 -3.85 -22.97
CA LYS A 91 6.32 -4.90 -22.49
C LYS A 91 5.84 -5.41 -21.14
N ALA A 92 5.75 -6.74 -21.00
CA ALA A 92 5.49 -7.36 -19.70
C ALA A 92 6.67 -7.09 -18.74
N ALA A 93 6.36 -6.81 -17.49
CA ALA A 93 7.32 -6.61 -16.42
C ALA A 93 6.80 -7.34 -15.17
N GLY A 94 7.18 -8.61 -15.00
CA GLY A 94 6.70 -9.43 -13.89
C GLY A 94 5.18 -9.42 -13.78
N ASP A 95 4.68 -9.06 -12.59
CA ASP A 95 3.24 -9.01 -12.28
C ASP A 95 2.52 -7.73 -12.77
N GLY A 96 3.12 -7.03 -13.73
CA GLY A 96 2.53 -5.87 -14.37
C GLY A 96 3.04 -5.68 -15.79
N ALA A 97 2.70 -4.53 -16.38
CA ALA A 97 3.10 -4.20 -17.74
C ALA A 97 3.44 -2.72 -17.84
N VAL A 98 4.34 -2.41 -18.76
CA VAL A 98 4.49 -1.04 -19.26
C VAL A 98 3.58 -0.91 -20.47
N VAL A 99 2.53 -0.09 -20.38
CA VAL A 99 1.57 0.16 -21.45
C VAL A 99 1.68 1.63 -21.86
N GLY A 100 2.13 1.90 -23.09
CA GLY A 100 2.28 3.27 -23.59
C GLY A 100 3.27 4.11 -22.77
N GLY A 101 4.34 3.46 -22.26
CA GLY A 101 5.36 4.10 -21.41
C GLY A 101 4.99 4.26 -19.93
N VAL A 102 3.79 3.83 -19.52
CA VAL A 102 3.34 3.89 -18.11
C VAL A 102 3.38 2.49 -17.49
N GLY A 103 4.07 2.36 -16.36
CA GLY A 103 4.05 1.14 -15.56
C GLY A 103 2.71 0.95 -14.88
N VAL A 104 2.07 -0.19 -15.13
CA VAL A 104 0.79 -0.61 -14.55
C VAL A 104 1.02 -1.90 -13.76
N MET A 105 0.65 -1.91 -12.49
CA MET A 105 0.69 -3.09 -11.63
C MET A 105 -0.64 -3.85 -11.75
N SER A 106 -0.61 -5.19 -11.71
CA SER A 106 -1.85 -5.95 -11.54
C SER A 106 -2.46 -5.75 -10.16
N ALA A 107 -3.78 -5.83 -10.10
CA ALA A 107 -4.49 -5.81 -8.83
C ALA A 107 -4.11 -6.99 -7.93
N GLU A 108 -3.89 -8.17 -8.53
CA GLU A 108 -3.38 -9.35 -7.84
C GLU A 108 -2.04 -9.07 -7.14
N ALA A 109 -1.04 -8.53 -7.86
CA ALA A 109 0.26 -8.20 -7.29
C ALA A 109 0.18 -7.17 -6.17
N ALA A 110 -0.68 -6.16 -6.33
CA ALA A 110 -0.92 -5.18 -5.28
C ALA A 110 -1.47 -5.84 -4.01
N GLY A 111 -2.40 -6.79 -4.15
CA GLY A 111 -2.95 -7.57 -3.04
C GLY A 111 -1.91 -8.46 -2.34
N GLN A 112 -1.12 -9.20 -3.13
CA GLN A 112 -0.05 -10.05 -2.60
C GLN A 112 1.01 -9.24 -1.84
N MET A 113 1.46 -8.12 -2.43
CA MET A 113 2.42 -7.22 -1.83
C MET A 113 1.89 -6.62 -0.52
N ALA A 114 0.64 -6.15 -0.48
CA ALA A 114 0.06 -5.60 0.74
C ALA A 114 0.01 -6.64 1.87
N ALA A 115 -0.35 -7.89 1.55
CA ALA A 115 -0.35 -8.99 2.52
C ALA A 115 1.08 -9.31 3.01
N GLN A 116 2.06 -9.39 2.11
CA GLN A 116 3.46 -9.64 2.46
C GLN A 116 4.05 -8.55 3.36
N LEU A 117 3.69 -7.29 3.11
CA LEU A 117 4.09 -6.16 3.94
C LEU A 117 3.35 -6.11 5.29
N GLY A 118 2.36 -6.98 5.52
CA GLY A 118 1.53 -6.97 6.73
C GLY A 118 0.63 -5.74 6.83
N ALA A 119 0.18 -5.19 5.69
CA ALA A 119 -0.62 -3.99 5.67
C ALA A 119 -2.06 -4.24 6.12
N GLU A 120 -2.58 -3.39 7.01
CA GLU A 120 -3.98 -3.45 7.44
C GLU A 120 -4.92 -2.96 6.33
N THR A 121 -4.46 -2.00 5.52
CA THR A 121 -5.27 -1.38 4.45
C THR A 121 -4.47 -1.24 3.16
N LEU A 122 -5.07 -1.66 2.05
CA LEU A 122 -4.60 -1.39 0.70
C LEU A 122 -5.53 -0.39 0.00
N LEU A 123 -4.98 0.73 -0.44
CA LEU A 123 -5.67 1.73 -1.25
C LEU A 123 -5.17 1.66 -2.69
N LEU A 124 -6.07 1.28 -3.59
CA LEU A 124 -5.83 1.27 -5.03
C LEU A 124 -6.19 2.64 -5.62
N GLY A 125 -5.21 3.28 -6.26
CA GLY A 125 -5.34 4.60 -6.85
C GLY A 125 -4.96 4.63 -8.33
N ARG A 126 -5.31 5.73 -8.99
CA ARG A 126 -4.97 5.99 -10.41
C ARG A 126 -5.33 4.81 -11.31
N PHE A 127 -6.58 4.33 -11.25
CA PHE A 127 -7.12 3.42 -12.25
C PHE A 127 -6.91 4.05 -13.62
N HIS A 128 -6.22 3.35 -14.51
CA HIS A 128 -5.77 3.93 -15.76
C HIS A 128 -6.99 4.13 -16.67
N THR A 129 -7.56 5.34 -16.65
CA THR A 129 -8.75 5.74 -17.43
C THR A 129 -8.54 5.63 -18.95
N ARG A 130 -7.32 5.37 -19.44
CA ARG A 130 -7.12 5.01 -20.86
C ARG A 130 -7.45 3.55 -21.17
N LEU A 131 -7.50 2.69 -20.15
CA LEU A 131 -7.99 1.31 -20.27
C LEU A 131 -9.51 1.26 -20.23
N ASN A 132 -10.14 2.27 -19.62
CA ASN A 132 -11.58 2.37 -19.50
C ASN A 132 -12.12 3.48 -20.39
N ARG A 133 -12.76 3.12 -21.51
CA ARG A 133 -13.27 4.10 -22.50
C ARG A 133 -14.37 5.03 -21.96
N GLU A 134 -14.86 4.80 -20.75
CA GLU A 134 -15.87 5.63 -20.08
C GLU A 134 -15.34 6.16 -18.75
N ALA A 135 -15.36 7.48 -18.58
CA ALA A 135 -14.97 8.16 -17.35
C ALA A 135 -16.08 8.07 -16.29
N ALA A 136 -16.32 6.87 -15.75
CA ALA A 136 -17.14 6.70 -14.56
C ALA A 136 -16.32 7.05 -13.30
N PRO A 137 -16.94 7.58 -12.23
CA PRO A 137 -16.26 7.67 -10.94
C PRO A 137 -15.83 6.27 -10.48
N PRO A 138 -14.67 6.11 -9.79
CA PRO A 138 -14.11 4.79 -9.45
C PRO A 138 -15.07 3.88 -8.69
N SER A 139 -15.97 4.47 -7.89
CA SER A 139 -17.01 3.74 -7.15
C SER A 139 -18.10 3.10 -8.02
N LYS A 140 -18.17 3.47 -9.31
CA LYS A 140 -19.09 2.94 -10.31
C LYS A 140 -18.36 2.32 -11.50
N ASP A 141 -17.03 2.28 -11.44
CA ASP A 141 -16.21 1.71 -12.49
C ASP A 141 -16.13 0.18 -12.28
N PRO A 142 -16.65 -0.64 -13.22
CA PRO A 142 -16.59 -2.09 -13.10
C PRO A 142 -15.15 -2.63 -13.07
N LEU A 143 -14.17 -1.95 -13.68
CA LEU A 143 -12.76 -2.32 -13.62
C LEU A 143 -12.15 -2.02 -12.24
N ALA A 144 -12.57 -0.93 -11.59
CA ALA A 144 -12.14 -0.63 -10.23
C ALA A 144 -12.72 -1.63 -9.23
N ALA A 145 -13.99 -2.03 -9.39
CA ALA A 145 -14.61 -3.07 -8.58
C ALA A 145 -13.92 -4.43 -8.77
N ALA A 146 -13.66 -4.83 -10.02
CA ALA A 146 -12.95 -6.05 -10.34
C ALA A 146 -11.51 -6.05 -9.77
N ALA A 147 -10.79 -4.94 -9.90
CA ALA A 147 -9.46 -4.80 -9.31
C ALA A 147 -9.50 -4.91 -7.78
N ALA A 148 -10.49 -4.31 -7.12
CA ALA A 148 -10.63 -4.42 -5.66
C ALA A 148 -10.91 -5.86 -5.22
N GLU A 149 -11.77 -6.58 -5.94
CA GLU A 149 -12.07 -8.00 -5.68
C GLU A 149 -10.84 -8.89 -5.91
N GLU A 150 -10.13 -8.70 -7.02
CA GLU A 150 -8.91 -9.43 -7.36
C GLU A 150 -7.81 -9.21 -6.31
N ALA A 151 -7.55 -7.95 -5.93
CA ALA A 151 -6.57 -7.61 -4.89
C ALA A 151 -6.95 -8.23 -3.54
N ARG A 152 -8.23 -8.22 -3.18
CA ARG A 152 -8.73 -8.82 -1.94
C ARG A 152 -8.57 -10.34 -1.94
N ALA A 153 -8.89 -11.00 -3.06
CA ALA A 153 -8.71 -12.44 -3.21
C ALA A 153 -7.23 -12.83 -3.08
N ALA A 154 -6.35 -12.08 -3.74
CA ALA A 154 -4.92 -12.29 -3.69
C ALA A 154 -4.33 -12.08 -2.30
N ALA A 155 -4.75 -11.02 -1.60
CA ALA A 155 -4.35 -10.78 -0.22
C ALA A 155 -4.81 -11.92 0.72
N GLY A 156 -6.02 -12.43 0.54
CA GLY A 156 -6.54 -13.56 1.31
C GLY A 156 -5.84 -14.90 1.05
N GLN A 157 -5.22 -15.07 -0.12
CA GLN A 157 -4.38 -16.23 -0.42
C GLN A 157 -2.98 -16.09 0.17
N ALA A 158 -2.39 -14.90 0.07
CA ALA A 158 -1.07 -14.59 0.61
C ALA A 158 -1.03 -14.54 2.16
N ALA A 159 -2.16 -14.22 2.80
CA ALA A 159 -2.29 -14.20 4.26
C ALA A 159 -2.50 -15.59 4.89
N ARG A 160 -2.76 -16.64 4.10
CA ARG A 160 -2.75 -18.00 4.65
C ARG A 160 -1.31 -18.36 4.97
N PRO A 161 -0.99 -18.79 6.20
CA PRO A 161 0.29 -19.42 6.43
C PRO A 161 0.43 -20.55 5.42
N ALA A 162 1.62 -20.70 4.86
CA ALA A 162 2.00 -21.90 4.15
C ALA A 162 2.03 -23.06 5.16
N ASP A 163 0.86 -23.56 5.56
CA ASP A 163 0.72 -24.85 6.23
C ASP A 163 0.78 -25.92 5.14
N ALA A 164 2.01 -26.33 4.84
CA ALA A 164 2.38 -27.64 4.30
C ALA A 164 3.83 -27.96 4.72
#